data_AF-N0BF66-F1
#
_entry.id   AF-N0BF66-F1
#
_cell.length_a   1.000
_cell.length_b   1.000
_cell.length_c   1.000
_cell.angle_alpha   90.00
_cell.angle_beta   90.00
_cell.angle_gamma   90.00
#
_symmetry.space_group_name_H-M   'P 1'
#
loop_
_entity.id
_entity.type
_entity.pdbx_description
1 polymer ?
#
loop_
_entity_poly.entity_id
_entity_poly.type
_entity_poly.pdbx_seq_one_letter_code
_entity_poly.pdbx_strand_id
1 'polypeptide(L)' 'MSEMSEEFEYEASFSKTEIVGFLRSLADKIERGEITLSGENWDIRFPFSEPVEVDIDYERDRKLSIKFKFRKRGELRV' A
#
# COMPACT_ATOMS: atom_id res chain seq x y z
N MET A 1 -16.10 20.21 -6.20
CA MET A 1 -16.65 18.84 -6.37
C MET A 1 -15.60 17.92 -5.79
N SER A 2 -15.86 17.30 -4.63
CA SER A 2 -14.93 16.30 -4.09
C SER A 2 -14.97 15.09 -5.00
N GLU A 3 -13.87 14.82 -5.70
CA GLU A 3 -13.63 13.50 -6.29
C GLU A 3 -13.56 12.51 -5.14
N MET A 4 -14.64 11.75 -4.94
CA MET A 4 -14.61 10.55 -4.12
C MET A 4 -13.81 9.51 -4.91
N SER A 5 -12.48 9.60 -4.87
CA SER A 5 -11.68 8.40 -5.04
C SER A 5 -12.00 7.49 -3.86
N GLU A 6 -12.52 6.30 -4.11
CA GLU A 6 -12.63 5.26 -3.09
C GLU A 6 -11.21 4.89 -2.64
N GLU A 7 -10.66 5.66 -1.70
CA GLU A 7 -9.37 5.38 -1.09
C GLU A 7 -9.56 4.20 -0.15
N PHE A 8 -9.10 3.02 -0.57
CA PHE A 8 -8.97 1.88 0.32
C PHE A 8 -7.79 2.14 1.27
N GLU A 9 -8.08 2.36 2.54
CA GLU A 9 -7.08 2.49 3.59
C GLU A 9 -7.14 1.27 4.53
N TYR A 10 -6.01 0.59 4.69
CA TYR A 10 -5.85 -0.52 5.62
C TYR A 10 -4.85 -0.12 6.71
N GLU A 11 -5.33 0.00 7.94
CA GLU A 11 -4.49 0.20 9.12
C GLU A 11 -4.39 -1.11 9.92
N ALA A 12 -3.17 -1.53 10.24
CA ALA A 12 -2.91 -2.71 11.05
C ALA A 12 -1.76 -2.47 12.03
N SER A 13 -1.79 -3.19 13.15
CA SER A 13 -0.70 -3.24 14.13
C SER A 13 0.11 -4.52 13.92
N PHE A 14 1.43 -4.39 13.84
CA PHE A 14 2.33 -5.51 13.61
C PHE A 14 3.34 -5.63 14.76
N SER A 15 3.67 -6.86 15.18
CA SER A 15 4.88 -7.12 15.95
C SER A 15 6.14 -6.93 15.09
N LYS A 16 7.32 -6.93 15.72
CA LYS A 16 8.62 -6.80 15.03
C LYS A 16 8.83 -7.85 13.93
N THR A 17 8.41 -9.08 14.15
CA THR A 17 8.59 -10.16 13.16
C THR A 17 7.61 -10.00 12.00
N GLU A 18 6.37 -9.63 12.30
CA GLU A 18 5.32 -9.46 11.30
C GLU A 18 5.61 -8.28 10.37
N ILE A 19 6.09 -7.14 10.90
CA ILE A 19 6.40 -5.97 10.08
C ILE A 19 7.58 -6.25 9.13
N VAL A 20 8.58 -7.02 9.54
CA VAL A 20 9.69 -7.41 8.66
C VAL A 20 9.19 -8.29 7.51
N GLY A 21 8.31 -9.26 7.81
CA GLY A 21 7.69 -10.10 6.80
C GLY A 21 6.83 -9.29 5.82
N PHE A 22 6.02 -8.37 6.35
CA PHE A 22 5.20 -7.46 5.57
C PHE A 22 6.04 -6.58 4.64
N LEU A 23 7.08 -5.92 5.13
CA LEU A 23 7.94 -5.04 4.34
C LEU A 23 8.70 -5.79 3.23
N ARG A 24 9.17 -7.01 3.51
CA ARG A 24 9.80 -7.86 2.48
C ARG A 24 8.79 -8.22 1.39
N SER A 25 7.61 -8.69 1.78
CA SER A 25 6.55 -9.02 0.82
C SER A 25 6.10 -7.80 0.01
N LEU A 26 6.04 -6.62 0.64
CA LEU A 26 5.72 -5.37 -0.05
C LEU A 26 6.80 -5.02 -1.08
N ALA A 27 8.09 -5.15 -0.73
CA ALA A 27 9.19 -4.94 -1.67
C ALA A 27 9.08 -5.86 -2.90
N ASP A 28 8.90 -7.18 -2.68
CA ASP A 28 8.72 -8.16 -3.77
C ASP A 28 7.55 -7.79 -4.70
N LYS A 29 6.44 -7.28 -4.14
CA LYS A 29 5.25 -6.87 -4.90
C LYS A 29 5.52 -5.60 -5.71
N ILE A 30 6.23 -4.64 -5.12
CA ILE A 30 6.64 -3.41 -5.81
C ILE A 30 7.54 -3.73 -7.00
N GLU A 31 8.53 -4.60 -6.84
CA GLU A 31 9.44 -5.01 -7.92
C GLU A 31 8.70 -5.69 -9.09
N ARG A 32 7.60 -6.38 -8.81
CA ARG A 32 6.74 -7.01 -9.84
C ARG A 32 5.79 -6.03 -10.53
N GLY A 33 5.62 -4.82 -9.99
CA GLY A 33 4.68 -3.82 -10.50
C GLY A 33 3.20 -4.13 -10.20
N GLU A 34 2.93 -5.05 -9.27
CA GLU A 34 1.57 -5.44 -8.88
C GLU A 34 1.48 -5.64 -7.37
N ILE A 35 0.56 -4.93 -6.72
CA ILE A 35 0.24 -5.16 -5.32
C ILE A 35 -0.93 -6.14 -5.23
N THR A 36 -0.73 -7.23 -4.50
CA THR A 36 -1.83 -8.12 -4.08
C THR A 36 -2.14 -7.88 -2.62
N LEU A 37 -3.39 -7.53 -2.31
CA LEU A 37 -3.94 -7.45 -0.97
C LEU A 37 -4.89 -8.64 -0.77
N SER A 38 -4.67 -9.40 0.30
CA SER A 38 -5.46 -10.59 0.63
C SER A 38 -6.16 -10.35 1.96
N GLY A 39 -7.49 -10.45 1.98
CA GLY A 39 -8.32 -10.54 3.19
C GLY A 39 -8.80 -11.97 3.42
N GLU A 40 -9.61 -12.19 4.46
CA GLU A 40 -10.07 -13.55 4.84
C GLU A 40 -10.81 -14.30 3.71
N ASN A 41 -11.52 -13.58 2.83
CA ASN A 41 -12.31 -14.18 1.74
C ASN A 41 -12.18 -13.43 0.42
N TRP A 42 -11.14 -12.59 0.26
CA TRP A 42 -10.96 -11.82 -0.97
C TRP A 42 -9.49 -11.57 -1.26
N ASP A 43 -9.16 -11.49 -2.55
CA ASP A 43 -7.86 -11.07 -3.04
C ASP A 43 -8.07 -9.95 -4.07
N ILE A 44 -7.45 -8.81 -3.84
CA ILE A 44 -7.42 -7.69 -4.78
C ILE A 44 -6.00 -7.61 -5.35
N ARG A 45 -5.90 -7.79 -6.67
CA ARG A 45 -4.66 -7.53 -7.43
C ARG A 45 -4.76 -6.18 -8.12
N PHE A 46 -3.73 -5.37 -7.93
CA PHE A 46 -3.69 -4.00 -8.40
C PHE A 46 -2.35 -3.71 -9.07
N PRO A 47 -2.30 -3.68 -10.42
CA PRO A 47 -1.15 -3.12 -11.11
C PRO A 47 -1.09 -1.61 -10.85
N PHE A 48 0.09 -1.12 -10.50
CA PHE A 48 0.29 0.30 -10.22
C PHE A 48 1.26 0.93 -11.23
N SER A 49 1.19 2.26 -11.33
CA SER A 49 2.12 3.07 -12.13
C SER A 49 3.09 3.81 -11.22
N GLU A 50 4.26 4.15 -11.76
CA GLU A 50 5.19 5.06 -11.09
C GLU A 50 4.71 6.52 -11.16
N PRO A 51 5.10 7.37 -10.20
CA PRO A 51 5.88 7.05 -9.00
C PRO A 51 5.04 6.47 -7.86
N VAL A 52 5.67 5.68 -6.98
CA VAL A 52 5.10 5.31 -5.68
C VAL A 52 5.40 6.42 -4.68
N GLU A 53 4.36 6.93 -4.01
CA GLU A 53 4.50 8.01 -3.03
C GLU A 53 4.61 7.42 -1.61
N VAL A 54 5.55 7.94 -0.82
CA VAL A 54 5.78 7.52 0.57
C VAL A 54 5.70 8.74 1.48
N ASP A 55 4.76 8.70 2.42
CA ASP A 55 4.63 9.69 3.48
C ASP A 55 5.16 9.09 4.79
N ILE A 56 6.13 9.77 5.41
CA ILE A 56 6.69 9.40 6.71
C ILE A 56 6.37 10.52 7.68
N ASP A 57 5.57 10.21 8.70
CA ASP A 57 5.25 11.12 9.79
C ASP A 57 5.80 10.57 11.11
N TYR A 58 6.53 11.41 11.84
CA TYR A 58 7.15 11.04 13.10
C TYR A 58 6.75 12.02 14.21
N GLU A 59 5.96 11.53 15.15
CA GLU A 59 5.65 12.22 16.39
C GLU A 59 6.69 11.81 17.45
N ARG A 60 7.57 12.75 17.83
CA ARG A 60 8.79 12.58 18.66
C ARG A 60 8.68 11.58 19.83
N ASP A 61 7.52 11.44 20.46
CA ASP A 61 7.33 10.63 21.67
C ASP A 61 6.16 9.63 21.59
N ARG A 62 5.54 9.41 20.42
CA ARG A 62 4.25 8.68 20.35
C ARG A 62 4.13 7.63 19.25
N LYS A 63 4.47 7.96 17.99
CA LYS A 63 4.23 7.05 16.85
C LYS A 63 5.13 7.42 15.66
N LEU A 64 5.61 6.39 14.97
CA LEU A 64 6.11 6.50 13.60
C LEU A 64 5.02 5.95 12.69
N SER A 65 4.56 6.76 11.74
CA SER A 65 3.57 6.39 10.75
C SER A 65 4.21 6.40 9.37
N ILE A 66 4.06 5.30 8.63
CA ILE A 66 4.56 5.18 7.25
C ILE A 66 3.35 4.83 6.38
N LYS A 67 3.04 5.68 5.40
CA LYS A 67 1.94 5.46 4.46
C LYS A 67 2.50 5.36 3.04
N PHE A 68 2.09 4.30 2.34
CA PHE A 68 2.42 4.07 0.93
C PHE A 68 1.18 4.34 0.08
N LYS A 69 1.33 5.14 -0.97
CA LYS A 69 0.26 5.43 -1.92
C LYS A 69 0.64 4.93 -3.31
N PHE A 70 -0.22 4.09 -3.87
CA PHE A 70 -0.06 3.50 -5.19
C PHE A 70 -1.13 4.03 -6.15
N ARG A 71 -0.70 4.54 -7.30
CA ARG A 71 -1.63 5.00 -8.35
C ARG A 71 -1.98 3.83 -9.26
N LYS A 72 -3.28 3.60 -9.50
CA LYS A 72 -3.72 2.51 -10.38
C LYS A 72 -3.15 2.73 -11.76
N ARG A 73 -2.56 1.70 -12.34
CA ARG A 73 -2.27 1.71 -13.76
C ARG A 73 -3.60 1.60 -14.49
N GLY A 74 -4.05 2.70 -15.09
CA GLY A 74 -5.27 2.71 -15.89
C GLY A 74 -5.21 1.63 -16.97
N GLU A 75 -6.28 0.86 -17.14
CA GLU A 75 -6.46 0.05 -18.34
C GLU A 75 -6.59 1.02 -19.51
N LEU A 76 -5.55 1.13 -20.33
CA LEU A 76 -5.67 1.73 -21.65
C LEU A 76 -6.69 0.89 -22.43
N ARG A 77 -7.94 1.34 -22.46
CA ARG A 77 -8.94 0.86 -23.43
C ARG A 77 -8.47 1.35 -24.80
N VAL A 78 -7.89 0.44 -25.58
CA VAL A 78 -7.68 0.57 -27.02
C VAL A 78 -9.01 0.52 -27.77
#